data_AF-A0A7D7LA07-F1
#
_entry.id   AF-A0A7D7LA07-F1
#
_cell.length_a   1.000
_cell.length_b   1.000
_cell.length_c   1.000
_cell.angle_alpha   90.00
_cell.angle_beta   90.00
_cell.angle_gamma   90.00
#
_symmetry.space_group_name_H-M   'P 1'
#
loop_
_entity.id
_entity.type
_entity.pdbx_description
1 polymer ?
#
loop_
_entity_poly.entity_id
_entity_poly.type
_entity_poly.pdbx_seq_one_letter_code
_entity_poly.pdbx_strand_id
1 'polypeptide(L)'
;MTTTNTQVNANQFIPPGLSSALISPAGLGLLACGAVIVVAKYIDGKRGKAKLATARWGGTAEKTAARKLACKQINKRKHNRVSLYVGTPKNIKSEIVNGIRKTCIPEDPVTLYLPDAQRGIFVCGGPGCGKSFSMINPLIRSAIDQGFPLALYDFKYAEQESATAASKGQAPILAGYALERGYKVTVLAPGFPESAIANPIDFLRSNEDSEMARQLAITLNRNFQLGEKDSGNSFFTNAGDQLVQAVFMLAKGTAYPDIMMCQAILGLPSNSHFENKRR
;
A
#
# COMPACT_ATOMS: atom_id res chain seq x y z
N MET A 1 -20.23 79.64 37.00
CA MET A 1 -19.01 79.80 36.18
C MET A 1 -19.25 79.08 34.87
N THR A 2 -19.15 79.83 33.78
CA THR A 2 -19.48 79.46 32.40
C THR A 2 -18.45 78.49 31.83
N THR A 3 -18.88 77.32 31.36
CA THR A 3 -18.05 76.36 30.62
C THR A 3 -18.17 76.60 29.12
N THR A 4 -17.11 77.08 28.48
CA THR A 4 -16.96 77.11 27.02
C THR A 4 -16.42 75.77 26.53
N ASN A 5 -17.27 74.97 25.88
CA ASN A 5 -16.87 73.75 25.17
C ASN A 5 -16.42 74.12 23.74
N THR A 6 -15.13 74.06 23.48
CA THR A 6 -14.57 74.15 22.12
C THR A 6 -14.73 72.80 21.44
N GLN A 7 -15.70 72.67 20.53
CA GLN A 7 -15.83 71.47 19.70
C GLN A 7 -14.76 71.46 18.61
N VAL A 8 -13.87 70.46 18.64
CA VAL A 8 -12.93 70.16 17.57
C VAL A 8 -13.67 69.35 16.49
N ASN A 9 -13.81 69.93 15.31
CA ASN A 9 -14.51 69.32 14.18
C ASN A 9 -13.63 68.24 13.53
N ALA A 10 -14.18 67.03 13.33
CA ALA A 10 -13.49 65.86 12.76
C ALA A 10 -12.94 66.07 11.34
N ASN A 11 -13.32 67.17 10.68
CA ASN A 11 -12.86 67.55 9.34
C ASN A 11 -11.38 67.99 9.30
N GLN A 12 -10.69 68.10 10.43
CA GLN A 12 -9.25 68.41 10.47
C GLN A 12 -8.33 67.21 10.21
N PHE A 13 -8.84 65.97 10.27
CA PHE A 13 -8.02 64.75 10.10
C PHE A 13 -8.07 64.13 8.69
N ILE A 14 -8.88 64.70 7.78
CA ILE A 14 -9.00 64.22 6.40
C ILE A 14 -8.27 65.23 5.51
N PRO A 15 -7.14 64.84 4.86
CA PRO A 15 -6.44 65.75 3.95
C PRO A 15 -7.39 66.27 2.87
N PRO A 16 -7.42 67.59 2.61
CA PRO A 16 -8.26 68.15 1.56
C PRO A 16 -7.79 67.57 0.22
N GLY A 17 -8.66 66.76 -0.40
CA GLY A 17 -8.34 66.06 -1.65
C GLY A 17 -8.42 64.53 -1.56
N LEU A 18 -8.49 63.94 -0.36
CA LEU A 18 -8.63 62.48 -0.24
C LEU A 18 -10.00 62.00 -0.76
N SER A 19 -11.06 62.72 -0.45
CA SER A 19 -12.42 62.43 -0.93
C SER A 19 -12.54 62.54 -2.46
N SER A 20 -11.93 63.56 -3.06
CA SER A 20 -11.92 63.74 -4.52
C SER A 20 -10.97 62.76 -5.22
N ALA A 21 -9.86 62.38 -4.60
CA ALA A 21 -8.96 61.35 -5.12
C ALA A 21 -9.60 59.96 -5.11
N LEU A 22 -10.37 59.61 -4.07
CA LEU A 22 -11.09 58.34 -3.95
C LEU A 22 -12.29 58.22 -4.92
N ILE A 23 -12.94 59.35 -5.24
CA ILE A 23 -14.08 59.41 -6.17
C ILE A 23 -13.63 59.59 -7.64
N SER A 24 -12.34 59.86 -7.87
CA SER A 24 -11.77 59.90 -9.22
C SER A 24 -11.86 58.52 -9.92
N PRO A 25 -11.91 58.46 -11.26
CA PRO A 25 -11.96 57.18 -11.99
C PRO A 25 -10.80 56.23 -11.63
N ALA A 26 -9.61 56.77 -11.35
CA ALA A 26 -8.45 56.01 -10.89
C ALA A 26 -8.58 55.56 -9.42
N GLY A 27 -9.14 56.39 -8.55
CA GLY A 27 -9.38 56.07 -7.14
C GLY A 27 -10.47 55.01 -6.95
N LEU A 28 -11.55 55.10 -7.74
CA LEU A 28 -12.58 54.05 -7.82
C LEU A 28 -12.00 52.74 -8.37
N GLY A 29 -11.11 52.80 -9.35
CA GLY A 29 -10.36 51.64 -9.83
C GLY A 29 -9.52 50.98 -8.73
N LEU A 30 -8.81 51.77 -7.93
CA LEU A 30 -8.03 51.28 -6.78
C LEU A 30 -8.90 50.67 -5.68
N LEU A 31 -10.05 51.29 -5.37
CA LEU A 31 -11.01 50.73 -4.42
C LEU A 31 -11.63 49.43 -4.92
N ALA A 32 -11.94 49.34 -6.21
CA ALA A 32 -12.43 48.11 -6.83
C ALA A 32 -11.36 46.99 -6.75
N CYS A 33 -10.10 47.29 -7.07
CA CYS A 33 -8.99 46.35 -6.90
C CYS A 33 -8.80 45.91 -5.45
N GLY A 34 -8.90 46.85 -4.49
CA GLY A 34 -8.83 46.55 -3.07
C GLY A 34 -9.98 45.65 -2.60
N ALA A 35 -11.20 45.94 -3.04
CA ALA A 35 -12.37 45.11 -2.76
C ALA A 35 -12.23 43.70 -3.34
N VAL A 36 -11.71 43.57 -4.57
CA VAL A 36 -11.42 42.27 -5.19
C VAL A 36 -10.40 41.48 -4.36
N ILE A 37 -9.34 42.12 -3.85
CA ILE A 37 -8.33 41.45 -3.00
C ILE A 37 -8.95 40.99 -1.67
N VAL A 38 -9.81 41.80 -1.05
CA VAL A 38 -10.49 41.44 0.20
C VAL A 38 -11.47 40.28 -0.02
N VAL A 39 -12.24 40.32 -1.10
CA VAL A 39 -13.16 39.23 -1.48
C VAL A 39 -12.36 37.96 -1.81
N ALA A 40 -11.26 38.07 -2.56
CA ALA A 40 -10.39 36.94 -2.87
C ALA A 40 -9.81 36.32 -1.60
N LYS A 41 -9.31 37.13 -0.65
CA LYS A 41 -8.81 36.63 0.64
C LYS A 41 -9.90 36.00 1.51
N TYR A 42 -11.12 36.51 1.46
CA TYR A 42 -12.24 35.92 2.18
C TYR A 42 -12.68 34.57 1.59
N ILE A 43 -12.63 34.43 0.26
CA ILE A 43 -12.88 33.16 -0.45
C ILE A 43 -11.76 32.16 -0.15
N ASP A 44 -10.49 32.60 -0.14
CA ASP A 44 -9.34 31.73 0.10
C ASP A 44 -9.24 31.31 1.58
N GLY A 45 -9.62 32.18 2.52
CA GLY A 45 -9.71 31.87 3.95
C GLY A 45 -10.77 30.82 4.31
N LYS A 46 -11.76 30.58 3.44
CA LYS A 46 -12.74 29.48 3.59
C LYS A 46 -12.22 28.14 3.10
N ARG A 47 -11.11 28.09 2.34
CA ARG A 47 -10.41 26.84 2.03
C ARG A 47 -9.57 26.44 3.24
N GLY A 48 -10.25 25.86 4.24
CA GLY A 48 -9.56 25.13 5.30
C GLY A 48 -8.54 24.17 4.68
N LYS A 49 -7.32 24.11 5.26
CA LYS A 49 -6.22 23.23 4.83
C LYS A 49 -6.80 21.92 4.30
N ALA A 50 -6.50 21.57 3.05
CA ALA A 50 -6.97 20.35 2.42
C ALA A 50 -6.62 19.16 3.33
N LYS A 51 -7.59 18.72 4.14
CA LYS A 51 -7.40 17.58 5.04
C LYS A 51 -7.29 16.36 4.14
N LEU A 52 -6.09 15.82 4.03
CA LEU A 52 -5.77 14.65 3.20
C LEU A 52 -6.59 13.42 3.60
N ALA A 53 -7.11 13.39 4.83
CA ALA A 53 -8.08 12.40 5.30
C ALA A 53 -9.03 13.02 6.34
N THR A 54 -10.31 12.65 6.29
CA THR A 54 -11.28 12.90 7.36
C THR A 54 -11.70 11.56 7.95
N ALA A 55 -11.58 11.42 9.27
CA ALA A 55 -12.10 10.29 10.01
C ALA A 55 -13.39 10.73 10.72
N ARG A 56 -14.38 9.83 10.75
CA ARG A 56 -15.62 10.00 11.52
C ARG A 56 -16.06 8.65 12.07
N TRP A 57 -16.80 8.69 13.16
CA TRP A 57 -17.48 7.50 13.67
C TRP A 57 -18.60 7.12 12.72
N GLY A 58 -18.60 5.86 12.27
CA GLY A 58 -19.67 5.32 11.44
C GLY A 58 -20.82 4.79 12.30
N GLY A 59 -22.05 5.15 11.97
CA GLY A 59 -23.26 4.65 12.59
C GLY A 59 -23.94 3.56 11.76
N THR A 60 -25.22 3.32 12.06
CA THR A 60 -26.05 2.30 11.38
C THR A 60 -26.25 2.60 9.90
N ALA A 61 -26.35 3.88 9.53
CA ALA A 61 -26.51 4.30 8.14
C ALA A 61 -25.26 3.96 7.31
N GLU A 62 -24.06 4.29 7.82
CA GLU A 62 -22.79 3.97 7.18
C GLU A 62 -22.60 2.46 7.04
N LYS A 63 -22.89 1.68 8.09
CA LYS A 63 -22.82 0.22 8.05
C LYS A 63 -23.76 -0.36 6.98
N THR A 64 -24.99 0.15 6.90
CA THR A 64 -25.98 -0.30 5.91
C THR A 64 -25.54 0.04 4.50
N ALA A 65 -25.02 1.26 4.27
CA ALA A 65 -24.51 1.67 2.97
C ALA A 65 -23.28 0.83 2.56
N ALA A 66 -22.34 0.61 3.47
CA ALA A 66 -21.17 -0.21 3.25
C ALA A 66 -21.54 -1.65 2.90
N ARG A 67 -22.50 -2.23 3.63
CA ARG A 67 -23.03 -3.57 3.37
C ARG A 67 -23.68 -3.69 2.00
N LYS A 68 -24.60 -2.78 1.64
CA LYS A 68 -25.24 -2.77 0.32
C LYS A 68 -24.23 -2.65 -0.81
N LEU A 69 -23.24 -1.77 -0.64
CA LEU A 69 -22.16 -1.61 -1.61
C LEU A 69 -21.32 -2.89 -1.72
N ALA A 70 -20.96 -3.50 -0.59
CA ALA A 70 -20.16 -4.72 -0.55
C ALA A 70 -20.87 -5.89 -1.24
N CYS A 71 -22.12 -6.18 -0.86
CA CYS A 71 -22.91 -7.24 -1.51
C CYS A 71 -23.03 -7.02 -3.03
N LYS A 72 -23.21 -5.76 -3.47
CA LYS A 72 -23.23 -5.43 -4.91
C LYS A 72 -21.88 -5.73 -5.58
N GLN A 73 -20.76 -5.37 -4.96
CA GLN A 73 -19.42 -5.59 -5.52
C GLN A 73 -19.04 -7.09 -5.53
N ILE A 74 -19.37 -7.83 -4.48
CA ILE A 74 -19.11 -9.27 -4.38
C ILE A 74 -19.85 -10.04 -5.48
N ASN A 75 -21.15 -9.74 -5.63
CA ASN A 75 -22.00 -10.39 -6.63
C ASN A 75 -21.69 -9.94 -8.06
N LYS A 76 -21.25 -8.69 -8.25
CA LYS A 76 -20.85 -8.12 -9.55
C LYS A 76 -19.39 -7.70 -9.51
N ARG A 77 -18.49 -8.67 -9.54
CA ARG A 77 -17.04 -8.43 -9.50
C ARG A 77 -16.60 -7.51 -10.63
N LYS A 78 -15.79 -6.52 -10.27
CA LYS A 78 -15.15 -5.59 -11.19
C LYS A 78 -13.72 -5.33 -10.72
N HIS A 79 -12.85 -5.03 -11.66
CA HIS A 79 -11.50 -4.57 -11.36
C HIS A 79 -11.53 -3.35 -10.41
N ASN A 80 -10.61 -3.28 -9.44
CA ASN A 80 -10.51 -2.22 -8.42
C ASN A 80 -11.77 -1.99 -7.56
N ARG A 81 -12.64 -3.00 -7.43
CA ARG A 81 -13.80 -2.99 -6.52
C ARG A 81 -13.76 -4.26 -5.69
N VAL A 82 -13.05 -4.20 -4.56
CA VAL A 82 -12.80 -5.35 -3.70
C VAL A 82 -13.49 -5.13 -2.37
N SER A 83 -14.38 -6.06 -2.05
CA SER A 83 -15.12 -6.06 -0.79
C SER A 83 -14.78 -7.30 0.02
N LEU A 84 -14.44 -7.10 1.29
CA LEU A 84 -14.22 -8.19 2.23
C LEU A 84 -15.17 -8.06 3.41
N TYR A 85 -15.24 -9.09 4.24
CA TYR A 85 -16.11 -9.10 5.41
C TYR A 85 -15.48 -9.78 6.62
N VAL A 86 -16.01 -9.45 7.80
CA VAL A 86 -15.65 -10.04 9.09
C VAL A 86 -16.91 -10.60 9.75
N GLY A 87 -16.83 -11.88 10.12
CA GLY A 87 -18.00 -12.70 10.43
C GLY A 87 -18.55 -13.29 9.15
N THR A 88 -18.77 -14.61 9.11
CA THR A 88 -19.26 -15.30 7.91
C THR A 88 -20.76 -15.04 7.74
N PRO A 89 -21.22 -14.44 6.63
CA PRO A 89 -22.64 -14.27 6.36
C PRO A 89 -23.38 -15.59 6.40
N LYS A 90 -24.60 -15.58 6.96
CA LYS A 90 -25.47 -16.76 6.92
C LYS A 90 -25.89 -17.08 5.49
N ASN A 91 -26.07 -18.37 5.17
CA ASN A 91 -26.61 -18.85 3.88
C ASN A 91 -25.74 -18.50 2.65
N ILE A 92 -24.41 -18.52 2.79
CA ILE A 92 -23.52 -18.44 1.63
C ILE A 92 -23.78 -19.62 0.71
N LYS A 93 -23.99 -19.34 -0.58
CA LYS A 93 -24.10 -20.37 -1.62
C LYS A 93 -22.86 -20.29 -2.51
N SER A 94 -22.12 -21.38 -2.60
CA SER A 94 -20.99 -21.51 -3.51
C SER A 94 -21.35 -22.52 -4.60
N GLU A 95 -21.29 -22.10 -5.85
CA GLU A 95 -21.49 -22.97 -7.00
C GLU A 95 -20.27 -22.88 -7.92
N ILE A 96 -19.83 -24.01 -8.45
CA ILE A 96 -18.77 -24.04 -9.47
C ILE A 96 -19.48 -24.00 -10.83
N VAL A 97 -19.37 -22.88 -11.53
CA VAL A 97 -19.95 -22.69 -12.87
C VAL A 97 -18.80 -22.52 -13.85
N ASN A 98 -18.67 -23.43 -14.82
CA ASN A 98 -17.59 -23.44 -15.81
C ASN A 98 -16.17 -23.45 -15.20
N GLY A 99 -15.98 -24.22 -14.11
CA GLY A 99 -14.70 -24.28 -13.39
C GLY A 99 -14.40 -23.05 -12.52
N ILE A 100 -15.26 -22.04 -12.53
CA ILE A 100 -15.12 -20.83 -11.72
C ILE A 100 -16.07 -20.92 -10.53
N ARG A 101 -15.53 -20.87 -9.32
CA ARG A 101 -16.33 -20.79 -8.10
C ARG A 101 -17.01 -19.42 -8.01
N LYS A 102 -18.33 -19.41 -8.11
CA LYS A 102 -19.19 -18.26 -7.83
C LYS A 102 -19.76 -18.41 -6.43
N THR A 103 -19.31 -17.53 -5.54
CA THR A 103 -19.81 -17.46 -4.16
C THR A 103 -20.80 -16.31 -4.07
N CYS A 104 -22.08 -16.65 -3.93
CA CYS A 104 -23.15 -15.70 -3.67
C CYS A 104 -23.23 -15.46 -2.17
N ILE A 105 -22.98 -14.21 -1.77
CA ILE A 105 -22.95 -13.81 -0.36
C ILE A 105 -24.16 -12.91 -0.12
N PRO A 106 -25.15 -13.37 0.67
CA PRO A 106 -26.32 -12.58 0.98
C PRO A 106 -25.98 -11.41 1.92
N GLU A 107 -26.92 -10.48 2.03
CA GLU A 107 -26.84 -9.36 2.95
C GLU A 107 -27.08 -9.82 4.40
N ASP A 108 -26.12 -9.60 5.30
CA ASP A 108 -26.22 -9.96 6.72
C ASP A 108 -26.00 -8.72 7.63
N PRO A 109 -26.94 -8.33 8.51
CA PRO A 109 -26.76 -7.23 9.46
C PRO A 109 -25.70 -7.43 10.52
N VAL A 110 -25.35 -8.66 10.85
CA VAL A 110 -24.37 -8.95 11.90
C VAL A 110 -22.94 -8.90 11.34
N THR A 111 -22.79 -9.19 10.06
CA THR A 111 -21.48 -9.18 9.37
C THR A 111 -20.99 -7.76 9.15
N LEU A 112 -19.71 -7.52 9.46
CA LEU A 112 -19.04 -6.26 9.14
C LEU A 112 -18.48 -6.32 7.72
N TYR A 113 -18.91 -5.42 6.85
CA TYR A 113 -18.44 -5.34 5.46
C TYR A 113 -17.47 -4.19 5.24
N LEU A 114 -16.41 -4.46 4.48
CA LEU A 114 -15.36 -3.53 4.10
C LEU A 114 -15.35 -3.39 2.57
N PRO A 115 -16.13 -2.44 2.00
CA PRO A 115 -16.37 -2.36 0.57
C PRO A 115 -15.23 -1.77 -0.27
N ASP A 116 -14.18 -1.27 0.38
CA ASP A 116 -13.06 -0.56 -0.26
C ASP A 116 -11.70 -1.18 0.07
N ALA A 117 -11.66 -2.51 0.19
CA ALA A 117 -10.46 -3.25 0.57
C ALA A 117 -9.30 -3.09 -0.43
N GLN A 118 -9.57 -2.70 -1.68
CA GLN A 118 -8.54 -2.41 -2.68
C GLN A 118 -7.60 -1.26 -2.27
N ARG A 119 -8.01 -0.41 -1.32
CA ARG A 119 -7.19 0.71 -0.81
C ARG A 119 -6.17 0.27 0.24
N GLY A 120 -6.19 -1.01 0.63
CA GLY A 120 -5.44 -1.53 1.76
C GLY A 120 -6.20 -1.39 3.07
N ILE A 121 -5.92 -2.31 4.00
CA ILE A 121 -6.45 -2.31 5.36
C ILE A 121 -5.27 -2.37 6.32
N PHE A 122 -5.18 -1.40 7.22
CA PHE A 122 -4.16 -1.37 8.26
C PHE A 122 -4.78 -1.77 9.60
N VAL A 123 -4.25 -2.84 10.20
CA VAL A 123 -4.71 -3.36 11.50
C VAL A 123 -3.59 -3.16 12.52
N CYS A 124 -3.86 -2.36 13.54
CA CYS A 124 -2.91 -2.04 14.61
C CYS A 124 -3.38 -2.54 15.98
N GLY A 125 -2.43 -2.75 16.90
CA GLY A 125 -2.69 -3.19 18.26
C GLY A 125 -1.52 -3.98 18.86
N GLY A 126 -1.44 -4.04 20.19
CA GLY A 126 -0.38 -4.76 20.90
C GLY A 126 -0.36 -6.28 20.64
N PRO A 127 0.74 -6.99 20.95
CA PRO A 127 0.77 -8.45 20.96
C PRO A 127 -0.38 -9.02 21.81
N GLY A 128 -1.00 -10.12 21.38
CA GLY A 128 -2.07 -10.77 22.15
C GLY A 128 -3.46 -10.10 22.11
N CYS A 129 -3.63 -8.90 21.56
CA CYS A 129 -4.95 -8.22 21.53
C CYS A 129 -5.98 -8.81 20.53
N GLY A 130 -5.69 -9.97 19.96
CA GLY A 130 -6.62 -10.68 19.08
C GLY A 130 -6.70 -10.20 17.63
N LYS A 131 -5.79 -9.35 17.13
CA LYS A 131 -5.79 -8.84 15.73
C LYS A 131 -6.04 -9.93 14.68
N SER A 132 -5.32 -11.05 14.83
CA SER A 132 -5.41 -12.22 13.98
C SER A 132 -6.81 -12.81 13.98
N PHE A 133 -7.35 -13.06 15.17
CA PHE A 133 -8.64 -13.67 15.37
C PHE A 133 -9.81 -12.77 14.95
N SER A 134 -9.75 -11.49 15.32
CA SER A 134 -10.88 -10.56 15.17
C SER A 134 -10.97 -9.91 13.79
N MET A 135 -9.85 -9.76 13.07
CA MET A 135 -9.82 -8.99 11.82
C MET A 135 -9.05 -9.71 10.71
N ILE A 136 -7.77 -10.05 10.90
CA ILE A 136 -6.90 -10.53 9.81
C ILE A 136 -7.38 -11.87 9.25
N ASN A 137 -7.57 -12.90 10.08
CA ASN A 137 -8.02 -14.21 9.61
C ASN A 137 -9.43 -14.17 8.99
N PRO A 138 -10.43 -13.50 9.58
CA PRO A 138 -11.73 -13.34 8.94
C PRO A 138 -11.63 -12.69 7.55
N LEU A 139 -10.81 -11.64 7.39
CA LEU A 139 -10.63 -10.98 6.09
C LEU A 139 -9.96 -11.89 5.06
N ILE A 140 -8.94 -12.66 5.47
CA ILE A 140 -8.29 -13.64 4.60
C ILE A 140 -9.27 -14.74 4.20
N ARG A 141 -10.03 -15.30 5.16
CA ARG A 141 -11.08 -16.29 4.90
C ARG A 141 -12.13 -15.76 3.94
N SER A 142 -12.58 -14.52 4.14
CA SER A 142 -13.47 -13.81 3.22
C SER A 142 -12.87 -13.75 1.80
N ALA A 143 -11.57 -13.48 1.67
CA ALA A 143 -10.91 -13.45 0.36
C ALA A 143 -10.88 -14.84 -0.30
N ILE A 144 -10.61 -15.88 0.49
CA ILE A 144 -10.58 -17.28 0.04
C ILE A 144 -11.98 -17.78 -0.33
N ASP A 145 -13.00 -17.52 0.48
CA ASP A 145 -14.41 -17.82 0.19
C ASP A 145 -14.86 -17.18 -1.12
N GLN A 146 -14.33 -15.99 -1.40
CA GLN A 146 -14.55 -15.28 -2.64
C GLN A 146 -13.60 -15.71 -3.77
N GLY A 147 -12.73 -16.71 -3.65
CA GLY A 147 -11.93 -17.15 -4.81
C GLY A 147 -10.90 -16.10 -5.29
N PHE A 148 -10.48 -15.15 -4.45
CA PHE A 148 -9.38 -14.24 -4.79
C PHE A 148 -8.03 -14.94 -4.68
N PRO A 149 -7.07 -14.71 -5.60
CA PRO A 149 -5.69 -15.15 -5.40
C PRO A 149 -5.09 -14.44 -4.19
N LEU A 150 -4.24 -15.16 -3.44
CA LEU A 150 -3.68 -14.69 -2.17
C LEU A 150 -2.19 -14.98 -2.11
N ALA A 151 -1.40 -13.98 -1.73
CA ALA A 151 -0.05 -14.14 -1.22
C ALA A 151 -0.07 -13.80 0.27
N LEU A 152 0.34 -14.74 1.13
CA LEU A 152 0.35 -14.57 2.58
C LEU A 152 1.79 -14.61 3.08
N TYR A 153 2.20 -13.55 3.77
CA TYR A 153 3.45 -13.51 4.51
C TYR A 153 3.16 -13.73 5.99
N ASP A 154 3.70 -14.82 6.56
CA ASP A 154 3.54 -15.17 7.97
C ASP A 154 4.90 -15.34 8.63
N PHE A 155 5.41 -14.27 9.21
CA PHE A 155 6.68 -14.29 9.96
C PHE A 155 6.67 -15.30 11.11
N LYS A 156 5.49 -15.66 11.63
CA LYS A 156 5.34 -16.58 12.77
C LYS A 156 5.10 -18.03 12.36
N TYR A 157 5.25 -18.35 11.08
CA TYR A 157 4.87 -19.64 10.47
C TYR A 157 5.27 -20.85 11.31
N ALA A 158 6.49 -20.87 11.81
CA ALA A 158 7.05 -21.93 12.65
C ALA A 158 7.47 -21.45 14.05
N GLU A 159 7.03 -20.26 14.46
CA GLU A 159 7.33 -19.75 15.80
C GLU A 159 6.56 -20.58 16.84
N GLN A 160 7.31 -21.29 17.69
CA GLN A 160 6.78 -22.03 18.83
C GLN A 160 7.32 -21.41 20.13
N GLU A 161 6.50 -21.37 21.18
CA GLU A 161 6.96 -20.92 22.51
C GLU A 161 7.82 -21.99 23.22
N SER A 162 7.61 -23.25 22.86
CA SER A 162 8.35 -24.40 23.37
C SER A 162 8.26 -25.56 22.37
N ALA A 163 9.11 -26.58 22.52
CA ALA A 163 9.09 -27.76 21.66
C ALA A 163 7.76 -28.52 21.65
N THR A 164 6.89 -28.30 22.64
CA THR A 164 5.57 -28.93 22.78
C THR A 164 4.41 -27.97 22.45
N ALA A 165 4.68 -26.69 22.24
CA ALA A 165 3.66 -25.70 21.92
C ALA A 165 3.24 -25.82 20.45
N ALA A 166 1.94 -25.62 20.19
CA ALA A 166 1.45 -25.47 18.83
C ALA A 166 2.12 -24.27 18.16
N SER A 167 2.39 -24.38 16.86
CA SER A 167 2.88 -23.23 16.08
C SER A 167 1.90 -22.06 16.17
N LYS A 168 2.44 -20.86 16.35
CA LYS A 168 1.68 -19.60 16.33
C LYS A 168 1.33 -19.11 14.93
N GLY A 169 1.90 -19.75 13.91
CA GLY A 169 1.62 -19.45 12.51
C GLY A 169 0.15 -19.64 12.17
N GLN A 170 -0.38 -18.72 11.38
CA GLN A 170 -1.74 -18.80 10.85
C GLN A 170 -1.76 -19.48 9.47
N ALA A 171 -0.63 -19.49 8.76
CA ALA A 171 -0.57 -19.99 7.39
C ALA A 171 -1.00 -21.46 7.24
N PRO A 172 -0.63 -22.43 8.12
CA PRO A 172 -1.08 -23.82 7.97
C PRO A 172 -2.60 -23.98 8.01
N ILE A 173 -3.25 -23.28 8.94
CA ILE A 173 -4.71 -23.30 9.10
C ILE A 173 -5.39 -22.68 7.87
N LEU A 174 -4.87 -21.54 7.40
CA LEU A 174 -5.41 -20.83 6.23
C LEU A 174 -5.15 -21.60 4.93
N ALA A 175 -4.02 -22.30 4.82
CA ALA A 175 -3.67 -23.18 3.71
C ALA A 175 -4.65 -24.35 3.62
N GLY A 176 -4.93 -25.04 4.73
CA GLY A 176 -5.96 -26.08 4.78
C GLY A 176 -7.34 -25.57 4.38
N TYR A 177 -7.73 -24.40 4.88
CA TYR A 177 -8.98 -23.74 4.53
C TYR A 177 -9.08 -23.36 3.03
N ALA A 178 -7.96 -22.97 2.42
CA ALA A 178 -7.88 -22.69 0.99
C ALA A 178 -7.94 -23.96 0.13
N LEU A 179 -7.24 -25.02 0.54
CA LEU A 179 -7.28 -26.33 -0.13
C LEU A 179 -8.71 -26.87 -0.18
N GLU A 180 -9.44 -26.82 0.94
CA GLU A 180 -10.86 -27.20 1.02
C GLU A 180 -11.72 -26.42 0.00
N ARG A 181 -11.27 -25.24 -0.41
CA ARG A 181 -11.97 -24.34 -1.32
C ARG A 181 -11.53 -24.46 -2.77
N GLY A 182 -10.67 -25.44 -3.07
CA GLY A 182 -10.18 -25.75 -4.41
C GLY A 182 -8.97 -24.92 -4.85
N TYR A 183 -8.29 -24.25 -3.92
CA TYR A 183 -7.07 -23.52 -4.25
C TYR A 183 -5.90 -24.47 -4.45
N LYS A 184 -5.05 -24.15 -5.42
CA LYS A 184 -3.66 -24.65 -5.43
C LYS A 184 -2.86 -23.83 -4.41
N VAL A 185 -2.38 -24.48 -3.36
CA VAL A 185 -1.56 -23.84 -2.33
C VAL A 185 -0.10 -24.22 -2.53
N THR A 186 0.77 -23.22 -2.52
CA THR A 186 2.23 -23.38 -2.53
C THR A 186 2.79 -22.68 -1.30
N VAL A 187 3.61 -23.38 -0.52
CA VAL A 187 4.28 -22.83 0.66
C VAL A 187 5.74 -22.59 0.30
N LEU A 188 6.28 -21.43 0.64
CA LEU A 188 7.71 -21.13 0.54
C LEU A 188 8.22 -20.85 1.95
N ALA A 189 8.91 -21.83 2.54
CA ALA A 189 9.43 -21.79 3.91
C ALA A 189 10.78 -22.53 3.97
N PRO A 190 11.88 -21.91 3.50
CA PRO A 190 13.19 -22.56 3.44
C PRO A 190 13.56 -23.23 4.77
N GLY A 191 14.02 -24.49 4.70
CA GLY A 191 14.33 -25.31 5.88
C GLY A 191 13.21 -26.24 6.34
N PHE A 192 12.00 -26.11 5.78
CA PHE A 192 10.87 -27.00 6.07
C PHE A 192 10.61 -28.00 4.94
N PRO A 193 10.18 -29.25 5.23
CA PRO A 193 9.93 -30.27 4.21
C PRO A 193 8.89 -29.89 3.16
N GLU A 194 7.88 -29.11 3.55
CA GLU A 194 6.80 -28.66 2.67
C GLU A 194 7.16 -27.46 1.79
N SER A 195 8.35 -26.89 1.96
CA SER A 195 8.76 -25.72 1.20
C SER A 195 8.93 -26.06 -0.28
N ALA A 196 8.23 -25.31 -1.12
CA ALA A 196 8.52 -25.22 -2.53
C ALA A 196 9.87 -24.54 -2.76
N ILE A 197 10.35 -24.68 -3.99
CA ILE A 197 11.56 -24.04 -4.48
C ILE A 197 11.15 -22.73 -5.17
N ALA A 198 11.83 -21.64 -4.82
CA ALA A 198 11.68 -20.36 -5.50
C ALA A 198 13.07 -19.83 -5.86
N ASN A 199 13.44 -19.97 -7.13
CA ASN A 199 14.69 -19.45 -7.65
C ASN A 199 14.44 -18.10 -8.35
N PRO A 200 15.01 -16.98 -7.85
CA PRO A 200 14.83 -15.67 -8.46
C PRO A 200 15.25 -15.61 -9.94
N ILE A 201 16.20 -16.44 -10.36
CA ILE A 201 16.70 -16.48 -11.74
C ILE A 201 15.66 -17.06 -12.72
N ASP A 202 14.65 -17.79 -12.22
CA ASP A 202 13.56 -18.31 -13.05
C ASP A 202 12.63 -17.19 -13.56
N PHE A 203 12.62 -16.02 -12.92
CA PHE A 203 11.82 -14.88 -13.38
C PHE A 203 12.41 -14.20 -14.61
N LEU A 204 13.71 -14.38 -14.91
CA LEU A 204 14.32 -13.87 -16.13
C LEU A 204 13.84 -14.70 -17.34
N ARG A 205 13.36 -14.02 -18.39
CA ARG A 205 12.96 -14.68 -19.64
C ARG A 205 14.15 -15.24 -20.40
N SER A 206 15.29 -14.56 -20.34
CA SER A 206 16.55 -14.95 -20.95
C SER A 206 17.73 -14.28 -20.22
N ASN A 207 18.95 -14.65 -20.60
CA ASN A 207 20.19 -13.97 -20.15
C ASN A 207 20.29 -12.50 -20.63
N GLU A 208 19.42 -12.07 -21.54
CA GLU A 208 19.36 -10.68 -22.05
C GLU A 208 18.28 -9.85 -21.35
N ASP A 209 17.51 -10.44 -20.41
CA ASP A 209 16.40 -9.78 -19.68
C ASP A 209 16.90 -8.82 -18.59
N SER A 210 17.58 -7.78 -19.05
CA SER A 210 18.23 -6.77 -18.20
C SER A 210 17.23 -6.01 -17.32
N GLU A 211 15.99 -5.81 -17.78
CA GLU A 211 14.95 -5.11 -17.03
C GLU A 211 14.54 -5.91 -15.79
N MET A 212 14.17 -7.19 -15.96
CA MET A 212 13.78 -8.05 -14.84
C MET A 212 14.98 -8.28 -13.89
N ALA A 213 16.16 -8.53 -14.45
CA ALA A 213 17.39 -8.68 -13.66
C ALA A 213 17.67 -7.45 -12.78
N ARG A 214 17.48 -6.23 -13.33
CA ARG A 214 17.65 -4.99 -12.58
C ARG A 214 16.60 -4.83 -11.48
N GLN A 215 15.33 -5.14 -11.75
CA GLN A 215 14.27 -5.07 -10.73
C GLN A 215 14.54 -6.03 -9.57
N LEU A 216 14.99 -7.25 -9.85
CA LEU A 216 15.38 -8.23 -8.83
C LEU A 216 16.60 -7.77 -8.03
N ALA A 217 17.65 -7.28 -8.70
CA ALA A 217 18.86 -6.77 -8.06
C ALA A 217 18.55 -5.65 -7.06
N ILE A 218 17.79 -4.65 -7.51
CA ILE A 218 17.34 -3.53 -6.68
C ILE A 218 16.51 -4.04 -5.48
N THR A 219 15.58 -4.97 -5.72
CA THR A 219 14.71 -5.50 -4.66
C THR A 219 15.50 -6.28 -3.61
N LEU A 220 16.46 -7.10 -4.05
CA LEU A 220 17.33 -7.86 -3.16
C LEU A 220 18.23 -6.94 -2.35
N ASN A 221 18.94 -6.01 -2.99
CA ASN A 221 19.83 -5.09 -2.29
C ASN A 221 19.07 -4.25 -1.24
N ARG A 222 17.88 -3.76 -1.56
CA ARG A 222 17.03 -3.06 -0.57
C ARG A 222 16.59 -3.96 0.58
N ASN A 223 16.26 -5.23 0.32
CA ASN A 223 15.85 -6.16 1.36
C ASN A 223 17.02 -6.63 2.25
N PHE A 224 18.26 -6.62 1.72
CA PHE A 224 19.48 -6.97 2.47
C PHE A 224 20.15 -5.78 3.17
N GLN A 225 19.69 -4.54 2.95
CA GLN A 225 20.04 -3.38 3.78
C GLN A 225 19.44 -3.55 5.18
N LEU A 226 20.07 -4.41 5.98
CA LEU A 226 19.77 -4.66 7.39
C LEU A 226 20.46 -3.59 8.24
N GLY A 227 19.72 -2.54 8.62
CA GLY A 227 20.24 -1.48 9.51
C GLY A 227 20.11 -0.09 8.92
N GLU A 228 20.35 0.92 9.75
CA GLU A 228 20.00 2.35 9.56
C GLU A 228 20.08 2.86 8.12
N LYS A 229 19.19 3.82 7.80
CA LYS A 229 19.31 4.71 6.65
C LYS A 229 20.59 5.53 6.79
N ASP A 230 21.73 4.87 6.68
CA ASP A 230 22.96 5.54 6.41
C ASP A 230 22.74 6.19 5.06
N SER A 231 23.01 7.48 4.99
CA SER A 231 23.00 8.28 3.78
C SER A 231 24.14 7.83 2.85
N GLY A 232 24.28 6.53 2.62
CA GLY A 232 25.38 5.88 1.94
C GLY A 232 25.29 6.17 0.45
N ASN A 233 26.35 6.81 -0.05
CA ASN A 233 26.60 7.17 -1.45
C ASN A 233 25.80 6.33 -2.46
N SER A 234 24.80 6.97 -3.08
CA SER A 234 23.98 6.43 -4.19
C SER A 234 24.81 5.71 -5.27
N PHE A 235 26.07 6.14 -5.44
CA PHE A 235 27.05 5.49 -6.30
C PHE A 235 27.27 4.01 -5.98
N PHE A 236 27.56 3.63 -4.73
CA PHE A 236 27.82 2.22 -4.37
C PHE A 236 26.55 1.37 -4.40
N THR A 237 25.39 1.97 -4.11
CA THR A 237 24.10 1.27 -4.25
C THR A 237 23.82 0.94 -5.72
N ASN A 238 23.99 1.91 -6.62
CA ASN A 238 23.78 1.68 -8.05
C ASN A 238 24.83 0.73 -8.66
N ALA A 239 26.09 0.82 -8.22
CA ALA A 239 27.13 -0.12 -8.63
C ALA A 239 26.83 -1.54 -8.14
N GLY A 240 26.35 -1.69 -6.91
CA GLY A 240 25.89 -2.96 -6.36
C GLY A 240 24.71 -3.53 -7.13
N ASP A 241 23.73 -2.71 -7.49
CA ASP A 241 22.59 -3.12 -8.31
C ASP A 241 23.04 -3.60 -9.70
N GLN A 242 23.96 -2.88 -10.35
CA GLN A 242 24.51 -3.24 -11.66
C GLN A 242 25.32 -4.53 -11.63
N LEU A 243 26.11 -4.73 -10.57
CA LEU A 243 26.87 -5.96 -10.39
C LEU A 243 25.93 -7.16 -10.23
N VAL A 244 24.95 -7.08 -9.34
CA VAL A 244 23.97 -8.16 -9.12
C VAL A 244 23.15 -8.43 -10.38
N GLN A 245 22.75 -7.37 -11.10
CA GLN A 245 22.07 -7.48 -12.40
C GLN A 245 22.90 -8.29 -13.41
N ALA A 246 24.18 -7.94 -13.59
CA ALA A 246 25.07 -8.63 -14.52
C ALA A 246 25.29 -10.09 -14.13
N VAL A 247 25.43 -10.38 -12.83
CA VAL A 247 25.57 -11.75 -12.32
C VAL A 247 24.33 -12.59 -12.57
N PHE A 248 23.12 -12.05 -12.41
CA PHE A 248 21.88 -12.76 -12.73
C PHE A 248 21.77 -13.10 -14.20
N MET A 249 22.07 -12.14 -15.06
CA MET A 249 22.08 -12.33 -16.51
C MET A 249 23.12 -13.38 -16.92
N LEU A 250 24.33 -13.32 -16.35
CA LEU A 250 25.38 -14.29 -16.62
C LEU A 250 24.97 -15.70 -16.15
N ALA A 251 24.51 -15.84 -14.90
CA ALA A 251 24.07 -17.12 -14.34
C ALA A 251 22.93 -17.74 -15.17
N LYS A 252 21.98 -16.93 -15.65
CA LYS A 252 20.87 -17.37 -16.51
C LYS A 252 21.35 -18.00 -17.82
N GLY A 253 22.51 -17.57 -18.34
CA GLY A 253 23.11 -18.11 -19.55
C GLY A 253 23.90 -19.41 -19.35
N THR A 254 24.01 -19.92 -18.12
CA THR A 254 24.79 -21.12 -17.81
C THR A 254 23.92 -22.37 -17.74
N ALA A 255 24.56 -23.54 -17.58
CA ALA A 255 23.85 -24.80 -17.37
C ALA A 255 23.07 -24.85 -16.03
N TYR A 256 23.46 -24.03 -15.05
CA TYR A 256 22.88 -24.01 -13.71
C TYR A 256 22.39 -22.59 -13.37
N PRO A 257 21.22 -22.18 -13.85
CA PRO A 257 20.72 -20.82 -13.69
C PRO A 257 20.10 -20.58 -12.31
N ASP A 258 20.91 -20.61 -11.25
CA ASP A 258 20.47 -20.45 -9.87
C ASP A 258 21.36 -19.51 -9.03
N ILE A 259 20.94 -19.26 -7.79
CA ILE A 259 21.66 -18.38 -6.85
C ILE A 259 23.02 -18.96 -6.44
N MET A 260 23.19 -20.29 -6.44
CA MET A 260 24.49 -20.89 -6.13
C MET A 260 25.50 -20.61 -7.25
N MET A 261 25.05 -20.62 -8.51
CA MET A 261 25.87 -20.20 -9.64
C MET A 261 26.20 -18.71 -9.58
N CYS A 262 25.27 -17.85 -9.16
CA CYS A 262 25.57 -16.45 -8.89
C CYS A 262 26.69 -16.29 -7.85
N GLN A 263 26.64 -17.07 -6.76
CA GLN A 263 27.68 -17.08 -5.74
C GLN A 263 29.02 -17.60 -6.29
N ALA A 264 28.99 -18.64 -7.12
CA ALA A 264 30.19 -19.19 -7.75
C ALA A 264 30.86 -18.15 -8.66
N ILE A 265 30.08 -17.44 -9.49
CA ILE A 265 30.56 -16.34 -10.35
C ILE A 265 31.22 -15.25 -9.51
N LEU A 266 30.57 -14.82 -8.43
CA LEU A 266 31.11 -13.79 -7.53
C LEU A 266 32.36 -14.25 -6.77
N GLY A 267 32.51 -15.56 -6.53
CA GLY A 267 33.65 -16.16 -5.86
C GLY A 267 34.84 -16.46 -6.76
N LEU A 268 34.74 -16.24 -8.08
CA LEU A 268 35.85 -16.48 -8.99
C LEU A 268 37.01 -15.52 -8.70
N PRO A 269 38.25 -16.02 -8.54
CA PRO A 269 39.41 -15.15 -8.38
C PRO A 269 39.65 -14.36 -9.67
N SER A 270 40.03 -13.09 -9.53
CA SER A 270 40.26 -12.13 -10.63
C SER A 270 41.27 -12.60 -11.69
N ASN A 271 42.02 -13.69 -11.43
CA ASN A 271 43.16 -14.14 -12.22
C ASN A 271 43.00 -15.53 -12.85
N SER A 272 41.80 -16.13 -12.87
CA SER A 272 41.61 -17.45 -13.49
C SER A 272 41.21 -17.34 -14.98
N HIS A 273 42.24 -17.26 -15.84
CA HIS A 273 42.27 -17.60 -17.27
C HIS A 273 41.42 -16.78 -18.27
N PHE A 274 41.98 -15.63 -18.69
CA PHE A 274 41.95 -15.19 -20.10
C PHE A 274 43.35 -15.20 -20.74
N GLU A 275 44.25 -16.04 -20.23
CA GLU A 275 45.54 -16.35 -20.84
C GLU A 275 45.46 -17.70 -21.58
N ASN A 276 45.07 -17.64 -22.85
CA ASN A 276 45.61 -18.43 -23.98
C ASN A 276 44.58 -18.58 -25.10
N LYS A 277 44.66 -17.68 -26.08
CA LYS A 277 44.70 -18.00 -27.52
C LYS A 277 44.87 -16.70 -28.32
N ARG A 278 46.08 -16.14 -28.23
CA ARG A 278 46.68 -15.38 -29.33
C ARG A 278 48.11 -15.88 -29.49
N ARG A 279 48.23 -16.97 -30.24
CA ARG A 279 49.38 -17.28 -31.08
C ARG A 279 48.83 -17.58 -32.45
#